data_AF-A0A1I5KWD9-F1
#
_entry.id   AF-A0A1I5KWD9-F1
#
_cell.length_a   1.000
_cell.length_b   1.000
_cell.length_c   1.000
_cell.angle_alpha   90.00
_cell.angle_beta   90.00
_cell.angle_gamma   90.00
#
_symmetry.space_group_name_H-M   'P 1'
#
loop_
_entity.id
_entity.type
_entity.pdbx_description
1 polymer ?
#
loop_
_entity_poly.entity_id
_entity_poly.type
_entity_poly.pdbx_seq_one_letter_code
_entity_poly.pdbx_strand_id
1 'polypeptide(L)'
;MGYPKGIKGKETHIFDWITEIADVFDALGSERVYKKAWSDEEIFSYFQEQKGRQFDPELMELFLYHFSTFTEIRRQHADHKEAANAHE
;
A
#
# COMPACT_ATOMS: atom_id res chain seq x y z
N MET A 1 8.36 0.52 -12.19
CA MET A 1 7.02 -0.01 -12.54
C MET A 1 6.94 -0.12 -14.04
N GLY A 2 6.79 -1.35 -14.54
CA GLY A 2 6.76 -1.66 -15.96
C GLY A 2 5.33 -1.62 -16.47
N TYR A 3 5.10 -0.77 -17.47
CA TYR A 3 3.98 -0.92 -18.40
C TYR A 3 4.16 -2.21 -19.20
N PRO A 4 3.06 -2.90 -19.50
CA PRO A 4 2.60 -2.80 -20.88
C PRO A 4 1.08 -2.71 -20.95
N LYS A 5 0.56 -1.59 -21.43
CA LYS A 5 -0.49 -1.51 -22.45
C LYS A 5 -0.98 -0.07 -22.57
N GLY A 6 -0.90 0.45 -23.79
CA GLY A 6 -1.46 1.75 -24.15
C GLY A 6 -2.97 1.70 -24.08
N ILE A 7 -3.53 2.08 -22.93
CA ILE A 7 -4.94 2.44 -22.82
C ILE A 7 -4.98 3.96 -22.82
N LYS A 8 -5.21 4.51 -24.02
CA LYS A 8 -5.54 5.92 -24.21
C LYS A 8 -6.78 6.21 -23.37
N GLY A 9 -6.60 7.04 -22.34
CA GLY A 9 -7.60 7.90 -21.73
C GLY A 9 -8.94 7.27 -21.35
N LYS A 10 -9.29 7.39 -20.06
CA LYS A 10 -10.66 7.44 -19.51
C LYS A 10 -11.36 6.20 -18.94
N GLU A 11 -10.71 5.06 -18.74
CA GLU A 11 -11.31 3.97 -17.94
C GLU A 11 -10.25 3.20 -17.13
N THR A 12 -9.50 3.88 -16.27
CA THR A 12 -8.84 3.16 -15.17
C THR A 12 -9.96 2.74 -14.24
N HIS A 13 -10.24 1.44 -14.14
CA HIS A 13 -11.35 0.96 -13.33
C HIS A 13 -11.03 1.26 -11.86
N ILE A 14 -12.05 1.53 -11.04
CA ILE A 14 -11.90 1.73 -9.59
C ILE A 14 -11.07 0.61 -8.93
N PHE A 15 -11.15 -0.60 -9.46
CA PHE A 15 -10.36 -1.75 -9.04
C PHE A 15 -8.86 -1.53 -9.18
N ASP A 16 -8.40 -0.96 -10.29
CA ASP A 16 -6.97 -0.71 -10.52
C ASP A 16 -6.43 0.23 -9.43
N TRP A 17 -7.17 1.28 -9.11
CA TRP A 17 -6.81 2.25 -8.06
C TRP A 17 -6.81 1.65 -6.67
N ILE A 18 -7.82 0.84 -6.34
CA ILE A 18 -7.87 0.13 -5.06
C ILE A 18 -6.66 -0.82 -4.94
N THR A 19 -6.35 -1.57 -6.00
CA THR A 19 -5.21 -2.50 -5.98
C THR A 19 -3.87 -1.78 -5.89
N GLU A 20 -3.70 -0.64 -6.56
CA GLU A 20 -2.46 0.15 -6.49
C GLU A 20 -2.25 0.73 -5.09
N ILE A 21 -3.30 1.28 -4.46
CA ILE A 21 -3.21 1.80 -3.08
C ILE A 21 -2.85 0.66 -2.11
N ALA A 22 -3.50 -0.50 -2.24
CA ALA A 22 -3.23 -1.65 -1.39
C ALA A 22 -1.78 -2.17 -1.53
N ASP A 23 -1.29 -2.32 -2.77
CA ASP A 23 0.08 -2.78 -3.06
C ASP A 23 1.12 -1.80 -2.52
N VAL A 24 0.93 -0.50 -2.72
CA VAL A 24 1.84 0.53 -2.22
C VAL A 24 1.82 0.59 -0.69
N PHE A 25 0.65 0.52 -0.06
CA PHE A 25 0.52 0.51 1.40
C PHE A 25 1.25 -0.69 2.02
N ASP A 26 1.03 -1.88 1.49
CA ASP A 26 1.66 -3.11 1.97
C ASP A 26 3.19 -3.08 1.74
N ALA A 27 3.63 -2.61 0.57
CA ALA A 27 5.06 -2.52 0.25
C ALA A 27 5.83 -1.50 1.10
N LEU A 28 5.20 -0.39 1.50
CA LEU A 28 5.80 0.60 2.40
C LEU A 28 5.81 0.12 3.86
N GLY A 29 4.75 -0.61 4.25
CA GLY A 29 4.57 -1.13 5.60
C GLY A 29 5.31 -2.42 5.91
N SER A 30 5.84 -3.11 4.90
CA SER A 30 6.54 -4.39 5.05
C SER A 30 8.05 -4.21 5.25
N GLU A 31 8.60 -4.84 6.28
CA GLU A 31 10.05 -4.87 6.52
C GLU A 31 10.71 -5.85 5.55
N ARG A 32 11.58 -5.34 4.68
CA ARG A 32 12.40 -6.17 3.79
C ARG A 32 13.79 -6.33 4.41
N VAL A 33 14.48 -7.43 4.10
CA VAL A 33 15.83 -7.76 4.62
C VAL A 33 16.83 -6.60 4.55
N TYR A 34 16.64 -5.68 3.60
CA TYR A 34 17.53 -4.54 3.35
C TYR A 34 16.87 -3.16 3.54
N LYS A 35 15.60 -3.10 3.97
CA LYS A 35 14.86 -1.84 4.11
C LYS A 35 13.88 -1.93 5.29
N LYS A 36 14.09 -1.05 6.28
CA LYS A 36 13.14 -0.87 7.38
C LYS A 36 11.77 -0.48 6.84
N ALA A 37 10.73 -1.08 7.40
CA ALA A 37 9.36 -0.65 7.16
C ALA A 37 9.21 0.83 7.53
N TRP A 38 8.39 1.55 6.78
CA TRP A 38 8.02 2.90 7.13
C TRP A 38 7.07 2.88 8.34
N SER A 39 7.16 3.92 9.17
CA SER A 39 6.18 4.15 10.22
C SER A 39 4.82 4.53 9.64
N ASP A 40 3.76 4.29 10.40
CA ASP A 40 2.39 4.63 10.01
C ASP A 40 2.25 6.12 9.67
N GLU A 41 2.99 6.99 10.37
CA GLU A 41 3.03 8.44 10.12
C GLU A 41 3.69 8.80 8.78
N GLU A 42 4.81 8.13 8.44
CA GLU A 42 5.49 8.30 7.14
C GLU A 42 4.60 7.84 5.99
N ILE A 43 3.93 6.69 6.15
CA ILE A 43 3.01 6.14 5.16
C ILE A 43 1.82 7.09 4.97
N PHE A 44 1.20 7.56 6.06
CA PHE A 44 0.09 8.51 6.01
C PHE A 44 0.47 9.80 5.28
N SER A 45 1.62 10.37 5.65
CA SER A 45 2.13 11.62 5.06
C SER A 45 2.39 11.46 3.56
N TYR A 46 2.97 10.33 3.15
CA TYR A 46 3.20 10.02 1.75
C TYR A 46 1.89 9.95 0.94
N PHE A 47 0.89 9.23 1.44
CA PHE A 47 -0.40 9.15 0.77
C PHE A 47 -1.13 10.49 0.70
N GLN A 48 -0.99 11.32 1.75
CA GLN A 48 -1.51 12.68 1.75
C GLN A 48 -0.82 13.57 0.69
N GLU A 49 0.49 13.44 0.51
CA GLU A 49 1.27 14.18 -0.51
C GLU A 49 0.97 13.73 -1.94
N GLN A 50 0.62 12.46 -2.14
CA GLN A 50 0.30 11.88 -3.45
C GLN A 50 -1.18 12.03 -3.84
N LYS A 51 -2.02 12.51 -2.92
CA LYS A 51 -3.44 12.82 -3.15
C LYS A 51 -3.60 13.81 -4.32
N GLY A 52 -4.36 13.42 -5.35
CA GLY A 52 -4.61 14.23 -6.53
C GLY A 52 -3.41 14.36 -7.48
N ARG A 53 -2.31 13.63 -7.24
CA ARG A 53 -1.14 13.54 -8.12
C ARG A 53 -1.04 12.16 -8.77
N GLN A 54 -0.74 11.15 -7.95
CA GLN A 54 -0.66 9.75 -8.37
C GLN A 54 -2.01 9.04 -8.15
N PHE A 55 -2.71 9.42 -7.08
CA PHE A 55 -3.97 8.78 -6.70
C PHE A 55 -5.14 9.74 -6.79
N ASP A 56 -6.32 9.18 -6.97
CA ASP A 56 -7.58 9.90 -6.91
C ASP A 56 -7.79 10.62 -5.59
N PRO A 57 -8.24 11.89 -5.59
CA PRO A 57 -8.52 12.60 -4.37
C PRO A 57 -9.66 11.97 -3.53
N GLU A 58 -10.73 11.44 -4.14
CA GLU A 58 -11.88 10.89 -3.40
C GLU A 58 -11.53 9.54 -2.77
N LEU A 59 -10.89 8.62 -3.51
CA LEU A 59 -10.43 7.36 -2.95
C LEU A 59 -9.38 7.57 -1.87
N MET A 60 -8.48 8.54 -2.05
CA MET A 60 -7.46 8.82 -1.05
C MET A 60 -8.08 9.40 0.24
N GLU A 61 -9.11 10.24 0.14
CA GLU A 61 -9.85 10.70 1.32
C GLU A 61 -10.49 9.54 2.08
N LEU A 62 -11.14 8.62 1.38
CA LEU A 62 -11.73 7.42 1.99
C LEU A 62 -10.67 6.52 2.64
N PHE A 63 -9.54 6.30 1.96
CA PHE A 63 -8.43 5.51 2.48
C PHE A 63 -7.84 6.14 3.75
N LEU A 64 -7.52 7.44 3.72
CA LEU A 64 -6.94 8.16 4.86
C LEU A 64 -7.93 8.24 6.03
N TYR A 65 -9.24 8.37 5.77
CA TYR A 65 -10.27 8.33 6.80
C TYR A 65 -10.32 6.97 7.53
N HIS A 66 -10.12 5.88 6.80
CA HIS A 66 -10.09 4.52 7.34
C HIS A 66 -8.68 4.01 7.67
N PHE A 67 -7.65 4.87 7.65
CA PHE A 67 -6.25 4.47 7.74
C PHE A 67 -5.94 3.62 8.98
N SER A 68 -6.51 3.96 10.14
CA SER A 68 -6.36 3.19 11.38
C SER A 68 -6.87 1.76 11.29
N THR A 69 -7.90 1.53 10.48
CA THR A 69 -8.43 0.17 10.23
C THR A 69 -7.46 -0.62 9.37
N PHE A 70 -6.87 0.00 8.34
CA PHE A 70 -5.85 -0.63 7.51
C PHE A 70 -4.58 -0.96 8.28
N THR A 71 -4.11 -0.07 9.17
CA THR A 71 -2.92 -0.34 9.99
C THR A 71 -3.17 -1.46 11.00
N GLU A 72 -4.36 -1.53 11.60
CA GLU A 72 -4.75 -2.63 12.47
C GLU A 72 -4.82 -3.97 11.72
N ILE A 73 -5.43 -4.01 10.53
CA ILE A 73 -5.46 -5.20 9.67
C ILE A 73 -4.02 -5.63 9.32
N ARG A 74 -3.18 -4.70 8.86
CA ARG A 74 -1.77 -4.99 8.55
C ARG A 74 -1.05 -5.54 9.77
N ARG A 75 -1.32 -5.03 10.97
CA ARG A 75 -0.71 -5.54 12.21
C ARG A 75 -1.19 -6.94 12.57
N GLN A 76 -2.46 -7.26 12.35
CA GLN A 76 -3.03 -8.58 12.60
C GLN A 76 -2.52 -9.64 11.62
N HIS A 77 -2.20 -9.22 10.38
CA HIS A 77 -1.69 -10.07 9.32
C HIS A 77 -0.17 -9.91 9.09
N ALA A 78 0.53 -9.10 9.89
CA ALA A 78 1.99 -9.02 9.86
C ALA A 78 2.52 -10.37 10.32
N ASP A 79 2.97 -11.18 9.37
CA ASP A 79 3.17 -12.61 9.51
C ASP A 79 3.79 -13.03 10.85
N HIS A 80 3.12 -14.03 11.43
CA HIS A 80 3.78 -15.17 12.05
C HIS A 80 4.96 -15.55 11.14
N LYS A 81 6.18 -15.13 11.48
CA LYS A 81 7.37 -15.76 10.93
C LYS A 81 7.27 -17.24 11.27
N GLU A 82 6.75 -18.05 10.35
CA GLU A 82 7.06 -19.46 10.35
C GLU A 82 8.58 -19.53 10.40
N ALA A 83 9.08 -20.11 11.49
CA ALA A 83 10.47 -20.45 11.65
C ALA A 83 10.82 -21.54 10.64
N ALA A 84 10.89 -21.17 9.36
CA ALA A 84 11.45 -22.00 8.31
C ALA A 84 12.97 -21.94 8.43
N ASN A 85 13.49 -22.77 9.34
CA ASN A 85 14.66 -23.65 9.18
C ASN A 85 15.34 -23.93 10.53
N ALA A 86 14.68 -24.76 11.34
CA ALA A 86 15.38 -25.72 12.19
C ALA A 86 15.22 -27.09 11.52
N HIS A 87 16.22 -27.51 10.74
CA HIS A 87 16.62 -28.91 10.47
C HIS A 87 17.57 -28.91 9.27
N GLU A 88 18.88 -28.94 9.51
CA GLU A 88 19.70 -30.16 9.38
C GLU A 88 21.04 -29.95 10.10
#